data_AF-A0A945E5M2-F1
#
_entry.id   AF-A0A945E5M2-F1
#
_cell.length_a   1.000
_cell.length_b   1.000
_cell.length_c   1.000
_cell.angle_alpha   90.00
_cell.angle_beta   90.00
_cell.angle_gamma   90.00
#
_symmetry.space_group_name_H-M   'P 1'
#
loop_
_entity.id
_entity.type
_entity.pdbx_description
1 polymer ?
#
loop_
_entity_poly.entity_id
_entity_poly.type
_entity_poly.pdbx_seq_one_letter_code
_entity_poly.pdbx_strand_id
1 'polypeptide(L)'
;TERRDVAIDVALRLWRLRAALRDWDDDAPMHRILAGHPEHRLAVERLHASDRRYCEPRDNACAADYLPLQLQRFQLAMYGMDNYKPKSTDWLRVTLFQGAPRLGDMGPDVTDDWVLPPRPARPENPGTQDDRRSP
;
A
#
# COMPACT_ATOMS: atom_id res chain seq x y z
N THR A 1 -1.28 30.67 13.60
CA THR A 1 -0.86 29.34 14.06
C THR A 1 -0.60 28.48 12.84
N GLU A 2 0.66 28.22 12.53
CA GLU A 2 1.08 27.51 11.33
C GLU A 2 0.66 26.03 11.45
N ARG A 3 -0.46 25.69 10.80
CA ARG A 3 -0.99 24.32 10.81
C ARG A 3 -0.08 23.49 9.92
N ARG A 4 0.92 22.83 10.52
CA ARG A 4 1.79 21.87 9.81
C ARG A 4 0.91 20.87 9.10
N ASP A 5 1.13 20.74 7.80
CA ASP A 5 0.43 19.78 6.97
C ASP A 5 0.94 18.38 7.33
N VAL A 6 0.05 17.55 7.88
CA VAL A 6 0.37 16.17 8.20
C VAL A 6 -0.52 15.32 7.31
N ALA A 7 0.09 14.57 6.40
CA ALA A 7 -0.63 13.79 5.39
C ALA A 7 -1.54 12.68 5.94
N ILE A 8 -1.62 12.52 7.27
CA ILE A 8 -2.34 11.43 7.94
C ILE A 8 -3.87 11.56 7.85
N ASP A 9 -4.42 12.78 7.74
CA ASP A 9 -5.86 13.03 7.70
C ASP A 9 -6.39 13.38 6.30
N VAL A 10 -5.59 13.17 5.26
CA VAL A 10 -5.93 13.49 3.86
C VAL A 10 -7.23 12.80 3.43
N ALA A 11 -7.40 11.51 3.75
CA ALA A 11 -8.61 10.76 3.41
C ALA A 11 -9.87 11.41 4.02
N LEU A 12 -9.79 11.83 5.30
CA LEU A 12 -10.88 12.50 5.98
C LEU A 12 -11.18 13.89 5.37
N ARG A 13 -10.14 14.64 5.00
CA ARG A 13 -10.28 15.95 4.35
C ARG A 13 -10.94 15.85 2.98
N LEU A 14 -10.53 14.87 2.18
CA LEU A 14 -11.13 14.59 0.87
C LEU A 14 -12.58 14.13 1.02
N TRP A 15 -12.89 13.31 2.04
CA TRP A 15 -14.27 12.92 2.34
C TRP A 15 -15.15 14.13 2.71
N ARG A 16 -14.65 15.04 3.57
CA ARG A 16 -15.36 16.29 3.92
C ARG A 16 -15.54 17.21 2.73
N LEU A 17 -14.49 17.41 1.92
CA LEU A 17 -14.59 18.17 0.67
C LEU A 17 -15.65 17.57 -0.25
N ARG A 18 -15.61 16.25 -0.48
CA ARG A 18 -16.61 15.56 -1.29
C ARG A 18 -18.04 15.75 -0.77
N ALA A 19 -18.22 15.76 0.55
CA ALA A 19 -19.53 16.01 1.15
C ALA A 19 -20.01 17.45 0.87
N ALA A 20 -19.14 18.45 1.06
CA ALA A 20 -19.46 19.85 0.80
C ALA A 20 -19.74 20.12 -0.69
N LEU A 21 -19.04 19.45 -1.61
CA LEU A 21 -19.26 19.58 -3.04
C LEU A 21 -20.66 19.11 -3.50
N ARG A 22 -21.39 18.32 -2.71
CA ARG A 22 -22.75 17.86 -3.07
C ARG A 22 -23.79 18.97 -3.07
N ASP A 23 -23.52 20.07 -2.37
CA ASP A 23 -24.43 21.21 -2.27
C ASP A 23 -24.19 22.25 -3.38
N TRP A 24 -23.24 21.99 -4.28
CA TRP A 24 -22.84 22.87 -5.36
C TRP A 24 -23.09 22.22 -6.72
N ASP A 25 -23.34 23.05 -7.74
CA ASP A 25 -23.44 22.58 -9.12
C ASP A 25 -22.09 22.04 -9.64
N ASP A 26 -22.13 21.05 -10.53
CA ASP A 26 -20.91 20.42 -11.09
C ASP A 26 -19.99 21.41 -11.82
N ASP A 27 -20.56 22.48 -12.38
CA ASP A 27 -19.82 23.55 -13.11
C ASP A 27 -19.37 24.70 -12.19
N ALA A 28 -19.62 24.61 -10.88
CA ALA A 28 -19.24 25.66 -9.94
C ALA A 28 -17.71 25.80 -9.88
N PRO A 29 -17.16 27.02 -10.05
CA PRO A 29 -15.72 27.20 -10.06
C PRO A 29 -15.14 27.04 -8.66
N MET A 30 -14.05 26.26 -8.54
CA MET A 30 -13.43 25.89 -7.27
C MET A 30 -13.08 27.09 -6.36
N HIS A 31 -12.74 28.26 -6.93
CA HIS A 31 -12.44 29.46 -6.16
C HIS A 31 -13.66 30.00 -5.37
N ARG A 32 -14.89 29.86 -5.88
CA ARG A 32 -16.11 30.25 -5.15
C ARG A 32 -16.36 29.33 -3.97
N ILE A 33 -16.16 28.02 -4.19
CA ILE A 33 -16.30 26.99 -3.16
C ILE A 33 -15.30 27.26 -2.04
N LEU A 34 -14.03 27.50 -2.37
CA LEU A 34 -12.98 27.80 -1.39
C LEU A 34 -13.14 29.16 -0.71
N ALA A 35 -13.82 30.13 -1.33
CA ALA A 35 -14.17 31.39 -0.68
C ALA A 35 -15.23 31.19 0.41
N GLY A 36 -16.20 30.30 0.19
CA GLY A 36 -17.21 29.92 1.19
C GLY A 36 -16.72 28.90 2.23
N HIS A 37 -15.79 28.02 1.83
CA HIS A 37 -15.28 26.91 2.62
C HIS A 37 -13.74 26.83 2.61
N PRO A 38 -13.04 27.81 3.22
CA PRO A 38 -11.58 27.87 3.23
C PRO A 38 -10.91 26.67 3.92
N GLU A 39 -11.63 25.94 4.78
CA GLU A 39 -11.18 24.71 5.44
C GLU A 39 -10.81 23.59 4.46
N HIS A 40 -11.34 23.62 3.23
CA HIS A 40 -11.07 22.60 2.22
C HIS A 40 -9.84 22.87 1.35
N ARG A 41 -9.17 24.02 1.53
CA ARG A 41 -8.00 24.41 0.72
C ARG A 41 -6.94 23.32 0.60
N LEU A 42 -6.56 22.73 1.74
CA LEU A 42 -5.53 21.68 1.79
C LEU A 42 -5.98 20.37 1.09
N ALA A 43 -7.27 20.06 1.11
CA ALA A 43 -7.81 18.90 0.39
C ALA A 43 -7.70 19.10 -1.13
N VAL A 44 -8.04 20.31 -1.60
CA VAL A 44 -7.96 20.68 -3.02
C VAL A 44 -6.50 20.70 -3.49
N GLU A 45 -5.60 21.32 -2.73
CA GLU A 45 -4.16 21.33 -3.03
C GLU A 45 -3.61 19.90 -3.14
N ARG A 46 -3.99 19.01 -2.23
CA ARG A 46 -3.54 17.61 -2.26
C ARG A 46 -4.09 16.85 -3.46
N LEU A 47 -5.39 17.01 -3.74
CA LEU A 47 -6.04 16.39 -4.91
C LEU A 47 -5.34 16.83 -6.21
N HIS A 48 -4.99 18.11 -6.31
CA HIS A 48 -4.32 18.65 -7.48
C HIS A 48 -2.86 18.16 -7.60
N ALA A 49 -2.16 18.00 -6.47
CA ALA A 49 -0.77 17.54 -6.45
C ALA A 49 -0.61 16.01 -6.65
N SER A 50 -1.63 15.21 -6.33
CA SER A 50 -1.52 13.75 -6.15
C SER A 50 -2.56 12.94 -6.94
N ASP A 51 -2.72 13.21 -8.25
CA ASP A 51 -3.57 12.36 -9.12
C ASP A 51 -2.86 11.07 -9.58
N ARG A 52 -1.62 10.83 -9.14
CA ARG A 52 -0.84 9.67 -9.59
C ARG A 52 -1.18 8.43 -8.78
N ARG A 53 -1.52 7.34 -9.48
CA ARG A 53 -1.67 6.01 -8.89
C ARG A 53 -0.32 5.61 -8.27
N TYR A 54 -0.30 5.33 -6.96
CA TYR A 54 0.88 4.90 -6.16
C TYR A 54 1.86 5.97 -5.66
N CYS A 55 1.58 7.28 -5.81
CA CYS A 55 2.46 8.32 -5.24
C CYS A 55 2.34 8.48 -3.71
N GLU A 56 1.25 8.02 -3.11
CA GLU A 56 1.06 8.07 -1.66
C GLU A 56 0.25 6.86 -1.16
N PRO A 57 0.44 6.45 0.11
CA PRO A 57 -0.45 5.51 0.76
C PRO A 57 -1.88 6.07 0.81
N ARG A 58 -2.85 5.33 0.28
CA ARG A 58 -4.28 5.69 0.30
C ARG A 58 -4.99 4.87 1.38
N ASP A 59 -4.96 5.36 2.62
CA ASP A 59 -5.63 4.72 3.76
C ASP A 59 -6.26 5.78 4.68
N ASN A 60 -7.26 5.39 5.47
CA ASN A 60 -7.89 6.27 6.45
C ASN A 60 -7.26 6.06 7.83
N ALA A 61 -6.13 6.70 8.06
CA ALA A 61 -5.44 6.64 9.35
C ALA A 61 -6.22 7.27 10.51
N CYS A 62 -7.33 7.96 10.24
CA CYS A 62 -8.24 8.50 11.24
C CYS A 62 -9.41 7.55 11.57
N ALA A 63 -9.51 6.38 10.93
CA ALA A 63 -10.56 5.41 11.24
C ALA A 63 -10.34 4.78 12.63
N ALA A 64 -11.42 4.46 13.33
CA ALA A 64 -11.34 3.89 14.69
C ALA A 64 -10.74 2.47 14.69
N ASP A 65 -10.92 1.74 13.61
CA ASP A 65 -10.39 0.40 13.34
C ASP A 65 -9.09 0.42 12.53
N TYR A 66 -8.51 1.61 12.29
CA TYR A 66 -7.24 1.71 11.59
C TYR A 66 -6.13 1.01 12.38
N LEU A 67 -5.40 0.16 11.68
CA LEU A 67 -4.26 -0.56 12.20
C LEU A 67 -2.99 0.07 11.62
N PRO A 68 -2.18 0.80 12.42
CA PRO A 68 -0.91 1.38 11.94
C PRO A 68 0.00 0.34 11.26
N LEU A 69 -0.14 -0.92 11.67
CA LEU A 69 0.53 -2.06 11.08
C LEU A 69 0.30 -2.20 9.56
N GLN A 70 -0.83 -1.76 9.01
CA GLN A 70 -1.08 -1.85 7.56
C GLN A 70 -0.15 -0.93 6.77
N LEU A 71 0.05 0.31 7.23
CA LEU A 71 0.98 1.24 6.60
C LEU A 71 2.42 0.77 6.76
N GLN A 72 2.76 0.18 7.92
CA GLN A 72 4.06 -0.43 8.13
C GLN A 72 4.29 -1.60 7.16
N ARG A 73 3.30 -2.49 6.94
CA ARG A 73 3.39 -3.58 5.95
C ARG A 73 3.68 -3.05 4.55
N PHE A 74 2.99 -2.00 4.14
CA PHE A 74 3.24 -1.32 2.85
C PHE A 74 4.68 -0.84 2.74
N GLN A 75 5.21 -0.16 3.76
CA GLN A 75 6.60 0.30 3.77
C GLN A 75 7.58 -0.88 3.73
N LEU A 76 7.35 -1.94 4.51
CA LEU A 76 8.20 -3.12 4.52
C LEU A 76 8.18 -3.84 3.16
N ALA A 77 7.06 -3.82 2.44
CA ALA A 77 6.95 -4.42 1.11
C ALA A 77 7.84 -3.69 0.09
N MET A 78 7.96 -2.37 0.21
CA MET A 78 8.89 -1.57 -0.59
C MET A 78 10.36 -1.93 -0.33
N TYR A 79 10.68 -2.54 0.82
CA TYR A 79 12.01 -3.06 1.13
C TYR A 79 12.23 -4.51 0.71
N GLY A 80 11.30 -5.13 -0.04
CA GLY A 80 11.42 -6.52 -0.47
C GLY A 80 11.19 -7.54 0.65
N MET A 81 10.47 -7.15 1.71
CA MET A 81 10.03 -8.10 2.74
C MET A 81 8.80 -8.87 2.26
N ASP A 82 8.70 -10.14 2.67
CA ASP A 82 7.58 -11.01 2.31
C ASP A 82 7.11 -11.85 3.52
N ASN A 83 6.09 -12.69 3.32
CA ASN A 83 5.54 -13.64 4.28
C ASN A 83 5.12 -12.97 5.60
N TYR A 84 4.32 -11.92 5.44
CA TYR A 84 3.70 -11.14 6.52
C TYR A 84 2.80 -12.03 7.39
N LYS A 85 3.30 -12.43 8.55
CA LYS A 85 2.55 -13.19 9.55
C LYS A 85 2.27 -12.30 10.77
N PRO A 86 1.07 -11.72 10.89
CA PRO A 86 0.73 -10.92 12.07
C PRO A 86 0.77 -11.81 13.32
N LYS A 87 1.43 -11.32 14.36
CA LYS A 87 1.46 -11.93 15.70
C LYS A 87 0.52 -11.22 16.66
N SER A 88 0.36 -9.90 16.49
CA SER A 88 -0.65 -9.08 17.15
C SER A 88 -0.93 -7.82 16.32
N THR A 89 -1.67 -6.87 16.90
CA THR A 89 -1.91 -5.52 16.36
C THR A 89 -0.62 -4.74 16.10
N ASP A 90 0.41 -4.94 16.93
CA ASP A 90 1.65 -4.17 16.89
C ASP A 90 2.87 -5.00 16.45
N TRP A 91 2.72 -6.32 16.40
CA TRP A 91 3.80 -7.24 16.09
C TRP A 91 3.54 -8.01 14.81
N LEU A 92 4.50 -7.92 13.90
CA LEU A 92 4.45 -8.54 12.59
C LEU A 92 5.75 -9.26 12.30
N ARG A 93 5.65 -10.56 12.03
CA ARG A 93 6.80 -11.33 11.54
C ARG A 93 6.86 -11.21 10.03
N VAL A 94 8.04 -10.89 9.53
CA VAL A 94 8.36 -10.82 8.10
C VAL A 94 9.53 -11.74 7.79
N THR A 95 9.63 -12.15 6.53
CA THR A 95 10.81 -12.82 5.99
C THR A 95 11.49 -11.84 5.05
N LEU A 96 12.71 -11.46 5.38
CA LEU A 96 13.57 -10.69 4.50
C LEU A 96 14.15 -11.62 3.44
N PHE A 97 14.27 -11.13 2.22
CA PHE A 97 15.10 -11.77 1.20
C PHE A 97 14.72 -13.24 0.95
N GLN A 98 13.43 -13.52 0.82
CA GLN A 98 12.94 -14.88 0.64
C GLN A 98 13.29 -15.42 -0.76
N GLY A 99 14.06 -16.51 -0.81
CA GLY A 99 14.59 -17.07 -2.04
C GLY A 99 15.97 -16.56 -2.46
N ALA A 100 16.62 -15.72 -1.63
CA ALA A 100 17.95 -15.18 -1.92
C ALA A 100 19.00 -16.27 -2.08
N PRO A 101 19.91 -16.17 -3.07
CA PRO A 101 21.16 -16.89 -2.98
C PRO A 101 21.92 -16.41 -1.74
N ARG A 102 22.53 -17.33 -0.99
CA ARG A 102 23.46 -16.94 0.07
C ARG A 102 24.78 -16.51 -0.57
N LEU A 103 25.61 -15.80 0.20
CA LEU A 103 26.93 -15.38 -0.29
C LEU A 103 27.78 -16.55 -0.81
N GLY A 104 27.69 -17.73 -0.19
CA GLY A 104 28.39 -18.94 -0.63
C GLY A 104 27.80 -19.60 -1.88
N ASP A 105 26.56 -19.27 -2.24
CA ASP A 105 25.89 -19.73 -3.46
C ASP A 105 26.17 -18.78 -4.64
N MET A 106 26.86 -17.66 -4.39
CA MET A 106 27.21 -16.68 -5.41
C MET A 106 28.48 -17.09 -6.16
N GLY A 107 28.29 -17.75 -7.31
CA GLY A 107 29.33 -17.97 -8.30
C GLY A 107 29.56 -16.76 -9.23
N PRO A 108 30.58 -16.80 -10.09
CA PRO A 108 30.85 -15.73 -11.07
C PRO A 108 29.70 -15.51 -12.07
N ASP A 109 28.83 -16.52 -12.23
CA ASP A 109 27.69 -16.49 -13.15
C ASP A 109 26.35 -16.12 -12.46
N VAL A 110 26.38 -15.64 -11.21
CA VAL A 110 25.14 -15.17 -10.55
C VAL A 110 24.64 -13.90 -11.22
N THR A 111 23.44 -14.00 -11.81
CA THR A 111 22.66 -12.88 -12.30
C THR A 111 21.67 -12.41 -11.22
N ASP A 112 21.40 -11.11 -11.18
CA ASP A 112 20.39 -10.50 -10.29
C ASP A 112 18.96 -10.75 -10.79
N ASP A 113 18.66 -12.00 -11.16
CA ASP A 113 17.34 -12.41 -11.68
C ASP A 113 16.39 -12.87 -10.57
N TRP A 114 16.77 -12.64 -9.31
CA TRP A 114 15.99 -13.06 -8.17
C TRP A 114 14.86 -12.05 -7.88
N VAL A 115 13.78 -12.21 -8.64
CA VAL A 115 12.54 -11.44 -8.48
C VAL A 115 11.48 -12.22 -7.68
N LEU A 116 11.52 -13.55 -7.69
CA LEU A 116 10.59 -14.40 -6.96
C LEU A 116 11.27 -15.70 -6.48
N PRO A 117 10.83 -16.28 -5.35
CA PRO A 117 11.26 -17.61 -4.96
C PRO A 117 10.85 -18.66 -6.01
N PRO A 118 11.63 -19.74 -6.18
CA PRO A 118 11.19 -20.88 -6.97
C PRO A 118 9.91 -21.47 -6.38
N ARG A 119 8.96 -21.83 -7.26
CA ARG A 119 7.70 -22.48 -6.87
C ARG A 119 8.03 -23.72 -6.02
N PRO A 120 7.45 -23.87 -4.81
CA PRO A 120 7.69 -25.06 -4.00
C PRO A 120 7.31 -26.31 -4.79
N ALA A 121 8.20 -27.30 -4.82
CA ALA A 121 7.88 -28.60 -5.40
C ALA A 121 6.71 -29.22 -4.62
N ARG A 122 5.72 -29.75 -5.33
CA ARG A 122 4.66 -30.56 -4.71
C ARG A 122 5.38 -31.71 -3.97
N PRO A 123 5.17 -31.92 -2.67
CA PRO A 123 5.72 -33.10 -2.01
C PRO A 123 5.20 -34.31 -2.80
N GLU A 124 6.11 -35.13 -3.31
CA GLU A 124 5.73 -36.43 -3.87
C GLU A 124 5.06 -37.20 -2.73
N ASN A 125 3.74 -37.33 -2.79
CA ASN A 125 3.06 -38.32 -1.98
C ASN A 125 3.57 -39.68 -2.45
N PRO A 126 4.18 -40.51 -1.58
CA PRO A 126 4.69 -41.84 -1.96
C PRO A 126 3.55 -42.86 -2.19
N GLY A 127 2.46 -42.45 -2.83
CA GLY A 127 1.27 -43.29 -3.06
C GLY A 127 0.23 -42.75 -4.04
N THR A 128 0.53 -41.74 -4.85
CA THR A 128 -0.39 -41.31 -5.92
C THR A 128 0.29 -41.43 -7.26
N GLN A 129 0.10 -42.57 -7.90
CA GLN A 129 0.42 -42.77 -9.32
C GLN A 129 -0.45 -41.78 -10.12
N ASP A 130 0.22 -40.85 -10.82
CA ASP A 130 -0.40 -39.77 -11.60
C ASP A 130 -0.94 -40.35 -12.92
N ASP A 131 -2.11 -40.97 -12.88
CA ASP A 131 -2.85 -41.36 -14.10
C ASP A 131 -3.66 -40.16 -14.62
N ARG A 132 -2.95 -39.11 -15.03
CA ARG A 132 -3.54 -37.99 -15.76
C ARG A 132 -2.98 -37.97 -17.16
N ARG A 133 -3.70 -38.66 -18.05
CA ARG A 133 -3.66 -38.40 -19.50
C ARG A 133 -3.81 -36.90 -19.75
N SER A 134 -2.88 -36.37 -20.54
CA SER A 134 -2.96 -35.04 -21.14
C SER A 134 -4.25 -34.88 -21.96
N PRO A 135 -4.92 -33.73 -21.87
CA PRO A 135 -5.50 -33.03 -23.01
C PRO A 135 -4.55 -31.95 -23.54
#